data_AF-A0A849VKN4-F1
#
_entry.id   AF-A0A849VKN4-F1
#
_cell.length_a   1.000
_cell.length_b   1.000
_cell.length_c   1.000
_cell.angle_alpha   90.00
_cell.angle_beta   90.00
_cell.angle_gamma   90.00
#
_symmetry.space_group_name_H-M   'P 1'
#
loop_
_entity.id
_entity.type
_entity.pdbx_description
1 polymer ?
#
loop_
_entity_poly.entity_id
_entity_poly.type
_entity_poly.pdbx_seq_one_letter_code
_entity_poly.pdbx_strand_id
1 'polypeptide(L)'
;TTPIAAAPALVLEKKSGPPSGNSVGSTIAYSFTVKNTGNVTLTDVKLTDALHGAVVSGAPIASLAPGATDSTTFTALYTLTQADIDAGKVENTATASGTMPEGKVATSDASTVTTTLRQGAALELVKTASPPSGNAAGATITYFFTVRNTGNVTLNNITISDDLPNVAVSGGPLASLAPGAEDTSTFTARYTLTQADIDAGGVANTATATATVAGSPTTATVTSTASEVRTPIEQSATIALVKTAKLNDTDGSGLYEAGESITYRFEVTNTGNVVVNDVIPTDQGPTFNKQPAANKLSAVVPGPTAIAPKQTQVFEATYTLAQSDIDAAAGIANGIVNKAKAEGTYTRPQAPESNAGRGFAYTNPGQGKITVVDSAEATAVLELPAAQASSVTITKQAGLRQIRRGEKAPFTIKVTNKNTSNVAGLTVLDRLPAGFRYVDGSATLNGKAVEPRIDGSNLRFDNLTLGPKGDAVIRLQMLALSTAGPGKHVNKAQALGSSGKRLAPEASAAVEIMVEPVFDCGDLTAACSTTLTAMATRTTASRACPACVLQPCAACW
;
A
#
# COMPACT_ATOMS: atom_id res chain seq x y z
N THR A 1 -37.21 103.49 46.21
CA THR A 1 -36.82 102.68 45.03
C THR A 1 -36.88 101.23 45.43
N THR A 2 -37.46 100.35 44.59
CA THR A 2 -37.46 98.90 44.85
C THR A 2 -36.21 98.30 44.23
N PRO A 3 -35.29 97.69 44.99
CA PRO A 3 -34.08 97.10 44.42
C PRO A 3 -34.44 95.88 43.57
N ILE A 4 -33.95 95.84 42.32
CA ILE A 4 -33.97 94.63 41.50
C ILE A 4 -32.85 93.73 41.99
N ALA A 5 -33.17 92.49 42.34
CA ALA A 5 -32.17 91.52 42.77
C ALA A 5 -31.24 91.14 41.60
N ALA A 6 -29.94 91.15 41.85
CA ALA A 6 -28.96 90.63 40.91
C ALA A 6 -29.12 89.10 40.81
N ALA A 7 -29.29 88.62 39.58
CA ALA A 7 -29.47 87.22 39.22
C ALA A 7 -28.46 86.87 38.10
N PRO A 8 -27.19 86.62 38.45
CA PRO A 8 -26.19 86.22 37.47
C PRO A 8 -26.48 84.79 36.99
N ALA A 9 -26.39 84.56 35.68
CA ALA A 9 -26.57 83.24 35.10
C ALA A 9 -25.73 83.11 33.81
N LEU A 10 -25.13 81.95 33.62
CA LEU A 10 -24.26 81.66 32.50
C LEU A 10 -24.68 80.33 31.88
N VAL A 11 -24.72 80.26 30.56
CA VAL A 11 -24.93 79.02 29.81
C VAL A 11 -23.72 78.78 28.93
N LEU A 12 -23.25 77.54 28.90
CA LEU A 12 -22.19 77.08 28.02
C LEU A 12 -22.77 76.03 27.06
N GLU A 13 -22.57 76.26 25.76
CA GLU A 13 -22.78 75.24 24.74
C GLU A 13 -21.42 74.80 24.19
N LYS A 14 -21.13 73.51 24.30
CA LYS A 14 -19.93 72.86 23.75
C LYS A 14 -20.28 72.10 22.49
N LYS A 15 -19.45 72.22 21.45
CA LYS A 15 -19.54 71.43 20.22
C LYS A 15 -18.19 70.79 19.90
N SER A 16 -18.22 69.56 19.39
CA SER A 16 -17.05 68.91 18.81
C SER A 16 -17.12 68.98 17.28
N GLY A 17 -16.01 69.32 16.64
CA GLY A 17 -15.80 69.07 15.21
C GLY A 17 -15.55 67.59 14.92
N PRO A 18 -15.55 67.18 13.64
CA PRO A 18 -15.13 65.84 13.26
C PRO A 18 -13.65 65.63 13.64
N PRO A 19 -13.27 64.41 14.08
CA PRO A 19 -11.86 64.06 14.23
C PRO A 19 -11.10 64.26 12.91
N SER A 20 -9.86 64.75 12.98
CA SER A 20 -8.99 64.89 11.79
C SER A 20 -8.51 63.54 11.23
N GLY A 21 -8.71 62.46 11.99
CA GLY A 21 -8.38 61.08 11.63
C GLY A 21 -8.83 60.10 12.71
N ASN A 22 -8.46 58.83 12.57
CA ASN A 22 -8.80 57.74 13.49
C ASN A 22 -7.56 56.93 13.94
N SER A 23 -6.41 57.60 13.99
CA SER A 23 -5.13 57.05 14.45
C SER A 23 -4.56 57.91 15.58
N VAL A 24 -3.65 57.35 16.37
CA VAL A 24 -2.95 58.08 17.44
C VAL A 24 -2.32 59.36 16.87
N GLY A 25 -2.48 60.48 17.58
CA GLY A 25 -2.00 61.78 17.12
C GLY A 25 -3.01 62.58 16.28
N SER A 26 -4.09 61.97 15.80
CA SER A 26 -5.24 62.72 15.23
C SER A 26 -5.85 63.62 16.30
N THR A 27 -6.65 64.60 15.90
CA THR A 27 -7.16 65.62 16.82
C THR A 27 -8.68 65.82 16.72
N ILE A 28 -9.30 66.24 17.82
CA ILE A 28 -10.67 66.75 17.88
C ILE A 28 -10.60 68.23 18.28
N ALA A 29 -11.20 69.09 17.44
CA ALA A 29 -11.37 70.50 17.76
C ALA A 29 -12.72 70.72 18.46
N TYR A 30 -12.72 71.51 19.53
CA TYR A 30 -13.91 71.92 20.27
C TYR A 30 -14.13 73.42 20.17
N SER A 31 -15.39 73.82 19.99
CA SER A 31 -15.83 75.20 20.07
C SER A 31 -16.81 75.38 21.22
N PHE A 32 -16.80 76.58 21.78
CA PHE A 32 -17.57 76.93 22.96
C PHE A 32 -18.36 78.20 22.70
N THR A 33 -19.65 78.20 23.03
CA THR A 33 -20.50 79.38 23.02
C THR A 33 -20.94 79.68 24.44
N VAL A 34 -20.52 80.83 24.96
CA VAL A 34 -20.84 81.30 26.31
C VAL A 34 -21.88 82.42 26.20
N LYS A 35 -23.00 82.27 26.92
CA LYS A 35 -24.08 83.27 26.96
C LYS A 35 -24.39 83.68 28.37
N ASN A 36 -24.37 84.98 28.64
CA ASN A 36 -24.90 85.52 29.88
C ASN A 36 -26.43 85.60 29.78
N THR A 37 -27.12 84.73 30.50
CA THR A 37 -28.60 84.68 30.57
C THR A 37 -29.16 85.41 31.78
N GLY A 38 -28.29 85.92 32.65
CA GLY A 38 -28.64 86.70 33.83
C GLY A 38 -28.95 88.17 33.51
N ASN A 39 -29.23 88.94 34.56
CA ASN A 39 -29.52 90.38 34.47
C ASN A 39 -28.35 91.30 34.88
N VAL A 40 -27.16 90.74 35.12
CA VAL A 40 -25.93 91.50 35.48
C VAL A 40 -24.80 91.21 34.51
N THR A 41 -23.97 92.21 34.22
CA THR A 41 -22.74 92.04 33.44
C THR A 41 -21.76 91.16 34.21
N LEU A 42 -21.20 90.15 33.54
CA LEU A 42 -20.17 89.29 34.10
C LEU A 42 -18.80 89.70 33.54
N THR A 43 -17.79 89.75 34.40
CA THR A 43 -16.39 90.03 34.04
C THR A 43 -15.51 88.81 34.33
N ASP A 44 -14.30 88.80 33.78
CA ASP A 44 -13.33 87.70 33.96
C ASP A 44 -13.95 86.32 33.65
N VAL A 45 -14.71 86.24 32.55
CA VAL A 45 -15.38 85.00 32.17
C VAL A 45 -14.34 84.00 31.68
N LYS A 46 -14.26 82.83 32.31
CA LYS A 46 -13.26 81.78 32.09
C LYS A 46 -13.91 80.47 31.70
N LEU A 47 -13.21 79.69 30.88
CA LEU A 47 -13.58 78.30 30.57
C LEU A 47 -12.72 77.33 31.38
N THR A 48 -13.33 76.25 31.86
CA THR A 48 -12.63 75.09 32.43
C THR A 48 -13.09 73.84 31.69
N ASP A 49 -12.14 73.11 31.11
CA ASP A 49 -12.37 71.84 30.41
C ASP A 49 -11.85 70.69 31.28
N ALA A 50 -12.67 69.67 31.49
CA ALA A 50 -12.37 68.55 32.38
C ALA A 50 -11.61 67.41 31.68
N LEU A 51 -11.50 67.41 30.35
CA LEU A 51 -10.78 66.38 29.61
C LEU A 51 -9.27 66.59 29.75
N HIS A 52 -8.62 65.65 30.43
CA HIS A 52 -7.17 65.68 30.61
C HIS A 52 -6.44 65.62 29.25
N GLY A 53 -5.51 66.55 29.03
CA GLY A 53 -4.78 66.67 27.77
C GLY A 53 -5.46 67.53 26.69
N ALA A 54 -6.68 68.04 26.93
CA ALA A 54 -7.26 69.05 26.07
C ALA A 54 -6.57 70.41 26.29
N VAL A 55 -6.09 71.03 25.21
CA VAL A 55 -5.45 72.34 25.26
C VAL A 55 -6.48 73.42 24.96
N VAL A 56 -6.87 74.17 25.99
CA VAL A 56 -7.79 75.30 25.87
C VAL A 56 -7.03 76.55 25.40
N SER A 57 -7.56 77.23 24.40
CA SER A 57 -7.08 78.52 23.89
C SER A 57 -8.15 79.58 24.08
N GLY A 58 -7.73 80.79 24.46
CA GLY A 58 -8.61 81.94 24.75
C GLY A 58 -8.25 82.62 26.07
N ALA A 59 -8.19 83.95 26.07
CA ALA A 59 -8.06 84.73 27.30
C ALA A 59 -9.43 84.88 27.98
N PRO A 60 -9.48 85.17 29.30
CA PRO A 60 -10.74 85.50 29.95
C PRO A 60 -11.48 86.62 29.24
N ILE A 61 -12.79 86.46 29.01
CA ILE A 61 -13.61 87.52 28.42
C ILE A 61 -13.77 88.61 29.46
N ALA A 62 -13.24 89.80 29.16
CA ALA A 62 -13.18 90.90 30.12
C ALA A 62 -14.57 91.35 30.62
N SER A 63 -15.58 91.33 29.73
CA SER A 63 -16.95 91.73 30.05
C SER A 63 -17.94 91.04 29.11
N LEU A 64 -19.00 90.47 29.68
CA LEU A 64 -20.11 89.84 28.97
C LEU A 64 -21.42 90.39 29.53
N ALA A 65 -22.02 91.33 28.80
CA ALA A 65 -23.26 92.00 29.18
C ALA A 65 -24.47 91.02 29.24
N PRO A 66 -25.54 91.35 29.97
CA PRO A 66 -26.79 90.59 29.95
C PRO A 66 -27.28 90.33 28.52
N GLY A 67 -27.61 89.08 28.20
CA GLY A 67 -28.06 88.65 26.87
C GLY A 67 -26.96 88.50 25.82
N ALA A 68 -25.73 88.98 26.09
CA ALA A 68 -24.61 88.85 25.16
C ALA A 68 -24.13 87.39 25.05
N THR A 69 -23.63 87.05 23.87
CA THR A 69 -23.10 85.73 23.53
C THR A 69 -21.71 85.89 22.91
N ASP A 70 -20.75 85.09 23.36
CA ASP A 70 -19.42 84.95 22.76
C ASP A 70 -19.25 83.51 22.28
N SER A 71 -18.88 83.33 21.01
CA SER A 71 -18.64 82.02 20.39
C SER A 71 -17.26 81.89 19.75
N THR A 72 -16.37 82.85 20.03
CA THR A 72 -15.10 83.01 19.31
C THR A 72 -13.88 83.01 20.22
N THR A 73 -14.04 83.39 21.50
CA THR A 73 -12.92 83.57 22.41
C THR A 73 -12.30 82.23 22.83
N PHE A 74 -13.12 81.22 23.09
CA PHE A 74 -12.64 79.93 23.57
C PHE A 74 -12.70 78.83 22.51
N THR A 75 -11.60 78.10 22.38
CA THR A 75 -11.49 76.85 21.62
C THR A 75 -10.69 75.83 22.41
N ALA A 76 -10.80 74.55 22.08
CA ALA A 76 -9.89 73.55 22.62
C ALA A 76 -9.49 72.53 21.55
N LEU A 77 -8.28 72.00 21.65
CA LEU A 77 -7.78 70.93 20.80
C LEU A 77 -7.38 69.73 21.67
N TYR A 78 -7.88 68.56 21.32
CA TYR A 78 -7.54 67.30 21.97
C TYR A 78 -6.85 66.35 21.00
N THR A 79 -5.71 65.78 21.39
CA THR A 79 -4.99 64.78 20.59
C THR A 79 -5.37 63.38 21.04
N LEU A 80 -5.83 62.55 20.10
CA LEU A 80 -6.27 61.17 20.33
C LEU A 80 -5.10 60.29 20.79
N THR A 81 -5.38 59.53 21.83
CA THR A 81 -4.54 58.46 22.37
C THR A 81 -5.01 57.09 21.86
N GLN A 82 -4.22 56.04 22.08
CA GLN A 82 -4.64 54.68 21.73
C GLN A 82 -5.87 54.24 22.57
N ALA A 83 -5.94 54.66 23.83
CA ALA A 83 -7.06 54.34 24.70
C ALA A 83 -8.39 54.92 24.17
N ASP A 84 -8.37 56.09 23.55
CA ASP A 84 -9.57 56.68 22.93
C ASP A 84 -10.06 55.85 21.73
N ILE A 85 -9.11 55.43 20.88
CA ILE A 85 -9.41 54.63 19.68
C ILE A 85 -9.92 53.25 20.10
N ASP A 86 -9.30 52.64 21.11
CA ASP A 86 -9.73 51.38 21.70
C ASP A 86 -11.11 51.53 22.38
N ALA A 87 -11.41 52.66 23.03
CA ALA A 87 -12.73 52.93 23.59
C ALA A 87 -13.80 53.26 22.52
N GLY A 88 -13.39 53.62 21.30
CA GLY A 88 -14.28 53.98 20.20
C GLY A 88 -15.02 55.31 20.40
N LYS A 89 -14.65 56.12 21.40
CA LYS A 89 -15.25 57.43 21.68
C LYS A 89 -14.37 58.29 22.58
N VAL A 90 -14.58 59.61 22.50
CA VAL A 90 -14.07 60.60 23.44
C VAL A 90 -15.25 61.36 24.03
N GLU A 91 -15.37 61.39 25.35
CA GLU A 91 -16.35 62.20 26.07
C GLU A 91 -15.65 63.42 26.66
N ASN A 92 -16.17 64.61 26.40
CA ASN A 92 -15.57 65.85 26.87
C ASN A 92 -16.60 66.78 27.52
N THR A 93 -16.33 67.20 28.75
CA THR A 93 -17.18 68.04 29.59
C THR A 93 -16.47 69.35 29.95
N ALA A 94 -17.16 70.48 29.83
CA ALA A 94 -16.62 71.79 30.23
C ALA A 94 -17.67 72.63 30.99
N THR A 95 -17.18 73.62 31.73
CA THR A 95 -17.99 74.65 32.42
C THR A 95 -17.39 76.02 32.16
N ALA A 96 -18.22 77.07 32.14
CA ALA A 96 -17.75 78.45 32.14
C ALA A 96 -18.07 79.10 33.48
N SER A 97 -17.26 80.07 33.91
CA SER A 97 -17.51 80.87 35.11
C SER A 97 -17.27 82.34 34.83
N GLY A 98 -17.97 83.24 35.52
CA GLY A 98 -17.76 84.68 35.40
C GLY A 98 -18.11 85.40 36.71
N THR A 99 -17.48 86.55 36.94
CA THR A 99 -17.60 87.30 38.19
C THR A 99 -18.55 88.49 38.02
N MET A 100 -19.50 88.67 38.92
CA MET A 100 -20.36 89.86 38.95
C MET A 100 -19.68 91.02 39.73
N PRO A 101 -20.13 92.28 39.59
CA PRO A 101 -19.49 93.45 40.22
C PRO A 101 -19.31 93.35 41.75
N GLU A 102 -20.20 92.63 42.43
CA GLU A 102 -20.17 92.37 43.88
C GLU A 102 -19.21 91.24 44.28
N GLY A 103 -18.44 90.70 43.33
CA GLY A 103 -17.39 89.71 43.56
C GLY A 103 -17.86 88.25 43.64
N LYS A 104 -19.15 87.96 43.46
CA LYS A 104 -19.64 86.58 43.39
C LYS A 104 -19.42 85.98 42.00
N VAL A 105 -19.23 84.67 41.93
CA VAL A 105 -19.04 83.93 40.68
C VAL A 105 -20.33 83.23 40.28
N ALA A 106 -20.73 83.37 39.01
CA ALA A 106 -21.72 82.50 38.38
C ALA A 106 -21.00 81.46 37.52
N THR A 107 -21.44 80.22 37.63
CA THR A 107 -20.91 79.08 36.87
C THR A 107 -22.04 78.51 36.03
N SER A 108 -21.74 78.14 34.79
CA SER A 108 -22.70 77.43 33.94
C SER A 108 -22.90 76.00 34.43
N ASP A 109 -24.01 75.38 34.03
CA ASP A 109 -24.09 73.93 34.03
C ASP A 109 -22.99 73.31 33.16
N ALA A 110 -22.68 72.04 33.42
CA ALA A 110 -21.71 71.30 32.63
C ALA A 110 -22.25 71.03 31.22
N SER A 111 -21.42 71.27 30.21
CA SER A 111 -21.72 70.99 28.81
C SER A 111 -20.86 69.82 28.33
N THR A 112 -21.49 68.69 28.05
CA THR A 112 -20.84 67.44 27.64
C THR A 112 -21.13 67.11 26.19
N VAL A 113 -20.10 66.72 25.44
CA VAL A 113 -20.22 66.19 24.08
C VAL A 113 -19.47 64.86 23.98
N THR A 114 -20.05 63.88 23.29
CA THR A 114 -19.40 62.61 22.97
C THR A 114 -19.08 62.56 21.48
N THR A 115 -17.82 62.36 21.14
CA THR A 115 -17.35 62.16 19.77
C THR A 115 -17.05 60.68 19.57
N THR A 116 -17.79 60.00 18.69
CA THR A 116 -17.53 58.60 18.35
C THR A 116 -16.35 58.48 17.38
N LEU A 117 -15.52 57.46 17.57
CA LEU A 117 -14.37 57.14 16.72
C LEU A 117 -14.61 55.84 15.97
N ARG A 118 -14.21 55.79 14.70
CA ARG A 118 -14.33 54.58 13.88
C ARG A 118 -13.24 53.59 14.25
N GLN A 119 -13.65 52.44 14.77
CA GLN A 119 -12.79 51.27 14.96
C GLN A 119 -12.69 50.46 13.68
N GLY A 120 -11.48 50.04 13.33
CA GLY A 120 -11.15 49.21 12.18
C GLY A 120 -10.18 48.12 12.61
N ALA A 121 -10.71 47.05 13.19
CA ALA A 121 -9.94 45.86 13.53
C ALA A 121 -9.56 45.11 12.24
N ALA A 122 -8.28 44.76 12.10
CA ALA A 122 -7.80 43.93 11.01
C ALA A 122 -6.62 43.08 11.50
N LEU A 123 -6.64 41.80 11.17
CA LEU A 123 -5.66 40.81 11.60
C LEU A 123 -5.15 40.07 10.38
N GLU A 124 -3.84 39.97 10.25
CA GLU A 124 -3.15 39.23 9.20
C GLU A 124 -2.43 38.03 9.81
N LEU A 125 -2.46 36.90 9.11
CA LEU A 125 -1.73 35.68 9.46
C LEU A 125 -0.89 35.24 8.27
N VAL A 126 0.40 35.07 8.49
CA VAL A 126 1.30 34.39 7.55
C VAL A 126 1.76 33.09 8.16
N LYS A 127 1.49 31.99 7.46
CA LYS A 127 1.93 30.65 7.83
C LYS A 127 3.08 30.22 6.93
N THR A 128 4.14 29.69 7.54
CA THR A 128 5.28 29.11 6.82
C THR A 128 5.61 27.73 7.38
N ALA A 129 6.36 26.94 6.61
CA ALA A 129 6.74 25.58 6.96
C ALA A 129 8.24 25.37 6.78
N SER A 130 8.85 24.59 7.66
CA SER A 130 10.18 24.04 7.43
C SER A 130 10.15 23.00 6.30
N PRO A 131 11.30 22.70 5.67
CA PRO A 131 11.44 21.44 4.95
C PRO A 131 11.10 20.26 5.88
N PRO A 132 10.53 19.16 5.36
CA PRO A 132 10.35 17.94 6.14
C PRO A 132 11.69 17.43 6.67
N SER A 133 11.72 16.86 7.86
CA SER A 133 12.93 16.24 8.43
C SER A 133 13.39 14.97 7.69
N GLY A 134 12.60 14.52 6.72
CA GLY A 134 12.80 13.33 5.90
C GLY A 134 11.59 13.09 5.01
N ASN A 135 11.65 12.04 4.19
CA ASN A 135 10.63 11.71 3.19
C ASN A 135 9.93 10.36 3.48
N ALA A 136 9.90 9.92 4.74
CA ALA A 136 9.22 8.70 5.15
C ALA A 136 8.19 9.00 6.25
N ALA A 137 7.20 8.13 6.40
CA ALA A 137 6.25 8.21 7.51
C ALA A 137 6.98 8.31 8.85
N GLY A 138 6.51 9.20 9.73
CA GLY A 138 7.16 9.54 11.00
C GLY A 138 8.14 10.72 10.94
N ALA A 139 8.57 11.16 9.75
CA ALA A 139 9.27 12.44 9.61
C ALA A 139 8.33 13.61 9.95
N THR A 140 8.87 14.80 10.22
CA THR A 140 8.07 15.92 10.73
C THR A 140 8.27 17.20 9.97
N ILE A 141 7.21 18.02 9.90
CA ILE A 141 7.22 19.40 9.42
C ILE A 141 6.95 20.31 10.62
N THR A 142 7.72 21.39 10.74
CA THR A 142 7.45 22.46 11.72
C THR A 142 6.80 23.65 11.00
N TYR A 143 5.69 24.14 11.54
CA TYR A 143 5.01 25.34 11.06
C TYR A 143 5.31 26.53 11.98
N PHE A 144 5.50 27.68 11.36
CA PHE A 144 5.71 28.97 12.02
C PHE A 144 4.60 29.92 11.60
N PHE A 145 4.21 30.78 12.54
CA PHE A 145 3.13 31.74 12.33
C PHE A 145 3.59 33.14 12.68
N THR A 146 3.31 34.06 11.77
CA THR A 146 3.46 35.49 11.97
C THR A 146 2.07 36.12 12.02
N VAL A 147 1.74 36.76 13.13
CA VAL A 147 0.49 37.50 13.30
C VAL A 147 0.77 39.01 13.31
N ARG A 148 -0.01 39.78 12.55
CA ARG A 148 0.14 41.23 12.47
C ARG A 148 -1.20 41.93 12.63
N ASN A 149 -1.23 42.92 13.50
CA ASN A 149 -2.39 43.82 13.61
C ASN A 149 -2.26 44.92 12.55
N THR A 150 -3.06 44.83 11.50
CA THR A 150 -3.11 45.81 10.40
C THR A 150 -4.21 46.85 10.60
N GLY A 151 -4.96 46.76 11.70
CA GLY A 151 -6.01 47.69 12.09
C GLY A 151 -5.52 48.88 12.91
N ASN A 152 -6.47 49.68 13.42
CA ASN A 152 -6.19 50.86 14.26
C ASN A 152 -6.51 50.67 15.76
N VAL A 153 -7.01 49.49 16.14
CA VAL A 153 -7.40 49.13 17.52
C VAL A 153 -6.51 48.04 18.05
N THR A 154 -6.23 48.06 19.35
CA THR A 154 -5.51 46.98 20.03
C THR A 154 -6.30 45.67 19.93
N LEU A 155 -5.62 44.59 19.54
CA LEU A 155 -6.20 43.24 19.51
C LEU A 155 -5.73 42.46 20.73
N ASN A 156 -6.61 41.68 21.35
CA ASN A 156 -6.31 40.89 22.54
C ASN A 156 -6.71 39.42 22.35
N ASN A 157 -6.14 38.55 23.18
CA ASN A 157 -6.43 37.12 23.20
C ASN A 157 -6.30 36.47 21.81
N ILE A 158 -5.21 36.76 21.10
CA ILE A 158 -5.01 36.22 19.76
C ILE A 158 -4.74 34.71 19.88
N THR A 159 -5.44 33.91 19.11
CA THR A 159 -5.28 32.45 18.99
C THR A 159 -5.18 32.05 17.52
N ILE A 160 -4.60 30.88 17.26
CA ILE A 160 -4.50 30.29 15.92
C ILE A 160 -5.26 28.97 15.90
N SER A 161 -6.08 28.78 14.88
CA SER A 161 -6.73 27.52 14.54
C SER A 161 -6.10 26.95 13.28
N ASP A 162 -5.68 25.69 13.34
CA ASP A 162 -5.07 24.95 12.23
C ASP A 162 -6.08 23.90 11.74
N ASP A 163 -6.34 23.86 10.43
CA ASP A 163 -7.37 23.01 9.84
C ASP A 163 -6.86 21.58 9.57
N LEU A 164 -5.54 21.35 9.61
CA LEU A 164 -4.96 20.04 9.36
C LEU A 164 -5.15 19.13 10.60
N PRO A 165 -5.79 17.95 10.45
CA PRO A 165 -6.00 17.04 11.58
C PRO A 165 -4.68 16.63 12.24
N ASN A 166 -4.72 16.45 13.56
CA ASN A 166 -3.57 16.07 14.38
C ASN A 166 -2.41 17.08 14.39
N VAL A 167 -2.65 18.32 13.93
CA VAL A 167 -1.76 19.45 14.23
C VAL A 167 -2.21 20.11 15.52
N ALA A 168 -1.30 20.17 16.49
CA ALA A 168 -1.49 20.97 17.69
C ALA A 168 -0.66 22.24 17.58
N VAL A 169 -1.32 23.40 17.61
CA VAL A 169 -0.65 24.69 17.76
C VAL A 169 -0.19 24.83 19.21
N SER A 170 1.09 25.07 19.39
CA SER A 170 1.72 25.38 20.67
C SER A 170 1.87 26.90 20.82
N GLY A 171 1.58 27.38 22.03
CA GLY A 171 1.68 28.78 22.40
C GLY A 171 0.33 29.49 22.53
N GLY A 172 0.39 30.77 22.87
CA GLY A 172 -0.77 31.64 23.08
C GLY A 172 -1.69 31.26 24.25
N PRO A 173 -2.84 31.95 24.39
CA PRO A 173 -3.24 33.11 23.59
C PRO A 173 -2.24 34.26 23.75
N LEU A 174 -1.92 34.96 22.65
CA LEU A 174 -1.12 36.18 22.72
C LEU A 174 -2.01 37.27 23.34
N ALA A 175 -1.58 37.79 24.49
CA ALA A 175 -2.41 38.62 25.34
C ALA A 175 -2.87 39.92 24.65
N SER A 176 -1.96 40.59 23.94
CA SER A 176 -2.22 41.86 23.28
C SER A 176 -1.29 42.09 22.09
N LEU A 177 -1.80 42.77 21.06
CA LEU A 177 -1.08 43.18 19.87
C LEU A 177 -1.56 44.58 19.45
N ALA A 178 -0.70 45.57 19.66
CA ALA A 178 -0.97 46.97 19.33
C ALA A 178 -1.11 47.18 17.80
N PRO A 179 -1.79 48.24 17.34
CA PRO A 179 -1.83 48.61 15.92
C PRO A 179 -0.44 48.66 15.29
N GLY A 180 -0.28 48.01 14.14
CA GLY A 180 0.98 47.95 13.38
C GLY A 180 2.01 46.96 13.94
N ALA A 181 1.82 46.40 15.14
CA ALA A 181 2.72 45.43 15.73
C ALA A 181 2.58 44.04 15.09
N GLU A 182 3.66 43.27 15.17
CA GLU A 182 3.79 41.91 14.65
C GLU A 182 4.38 41.00 15.73
N ASP A 183 3.89 39.76 15.82
CA ASP A 183 4.50 38.68 16.59
C ASP A 183 4.83 37.50 15.67
N THR A 184 6.05 37.00 15.80
CA THR A 184 6.61 35.91 14.98
C THR A 184 7.05 34.70 15.81
N SER A 185 6.79 34.73 17.13
CA SER A 185 7.47 33.85 18.09
C SER A 185 6.53 33.10 19.03
N THR A 186 5.31 33.61 19.25
CA THR A 186 4.40 33.02 20.25
C THR A 186 3.88 31.66 19.79
N PHE A 187 3.68 31.48 18.48
CA PHE A 187 2.98 30.31 17.95
C PHE A 187 3.88 29.44 17.07
N THR A 188 3.86 28.14 17.33
CA THR A 188 4.48 27.11 16.48
C THR A 188 3.57 25.91 16.40
N ALA A 189 3.72 25.06 15.38
CA ALA A 189 3.04 23.77 15.34
C ALA A 189 3.95 22.70 14.73
N ARG A 190 3.70 21.44 15.06
CA ARG A 190 4.43 20.31 14.49
C ARG A 190 3.46 19.29 13.93
N TYR A 191 3.77 18.80 12.73
CA TYR A 191 3.02 17.73 12.06
C TYR A 191 3.94 16.55 11.77
N THR A 192 3.45 15.35 12.06
CA THR A 192 4.14 14.09 11.76
C THR A 192 3.55 13.49 10.50
N LEU A 193 4.40 13.27 9.49
CA LEU A 193 4.00 12.72 8.20
C LEU A 193 3.45 11.31 8.35
N THR A 194 2.32 11.08 7.70
CA THR A 194 1.70 9.77 7.51
C THR A 194 2.13 9.17 6.17
N GLN A 195 1.90 7.86 5.98
CA GLN A 195 2.17 7.25 4.68
C GLN A 195 1.32 7.87 3.56
N ALA A 196 0.08 8.25 3.87
CA ALA A 196 -0.80 8.92 2.92
C ALA A 196 -0.24 10.26 2.44
N ASP A 197 0.45 11.01 3.31
CA ASP A 197 1.13 12.27 2.91
C ASP A 197 2.29 12.00 1.95
N ILE A 198 3.08 10.95 2.21
CA ILE A 198 4.17 10.55 1.32
C ILE A 198 3.61 10.10 -0.03
N ASP A 199 2.55 9.30 -0.05
CA ASP A 199 1.89 8.83 -1.27
C ASP A 199 1.22 9.99 -2.04
N ALA A 200 0.72 11.01 -1.33
CA ALA A 200 0.18 12.25 -1.90
C ALA A 200 1.26 13.23 -2.40
N GLY A 201 2.52 13.05 -1.98
CA GLY A 201 3.67 13.81 -2.47
C GLY A 201 3.80 15.20 -1.85
N GLY A 202 3.05 15.47 -0.79
CA GLY A 202 3.11 16.74 -0.08
C GLY A 202 1.97 16.92 0.91
N VAL A 203 2.12 17.93 1.76
CA VAL A 203 1.12 18.34 2.75
C VAL A 203 0.68 19.76 2.44
N ALA A 204 -0.63 19.97 2.30
CA ALA A 204 -1.23 21.29 2.30
C ALA A 204 -1.77 21.58 3.70
N ASN A 205 -1.43 22.73 4.28
CA ASN A 205 -1.87 23.09 5.60
C ASN A 205 -2.38 24.54 5.65
N THR A 206 -3.60 24.72 6.15
CA THR A 206 -4.30 26.01 6.26
C THR A 206 -4.52 26.37 7.73
N ALA A 207 -4.39 27.64 8.09
CA ALA A 207 -4.75 28.15 9.41
C ALA A 207 -5.40 29.53 9.34
N THR A 208 -6.11 29.89 10.41
CA THR A 208 -6.66 31.23 10.65
C THR A 208 -6.26 31.72 12.05
N ALA A 209 -6.17 33.04 12.22
CA ALA A 209 -5.98 33.66 13.53
C ALA A 209 -7.25 34.41 13.93
N THR A 210 -7.60 34.35 15.22
CA THR A 210 -8.76 35.06 15.79
C THR A 210 -8.32 35.92 16.96
N ALA A 211 -8.90 37.11 17.10
CA ALA A 211 -8.62 38.02 18.21
C ALA A 211 -9.88 38.75 18.67
N THR A 212 -9.87 39.20 19.92
CA THR A 212 -10.89 40.11 20.49
C THR A 212 -10.46 41.57 20.32
N VAL A 213 -11.42 42.46 20.07
CA VAL A 213 -11.16 43.89 19.85
C VAL A 213 -11.23 44.65 21.18
N ALA A 214 -10.20 45.45 21.50
CA ALA A 214 -10.19 46.28 22.71
C ALA A 214 -11.36 47.29 22.75
N GLY A 215 -11.92 47.50 23.95
CA GLY A 215 -12.98 48.48 24.25
C GLY A 215 -14.31 48.36 23.50
N SER A 216 -14.45 47.36 22.63
CA SER A 216 -15.75 46.89 22.14
C SER A 216 -16.45 46.01 23.18
N PRO A 217 -17.77 45.75 23.08
CA PRO A 217 -18.39 44.68 23.86
C PRO A 217 -17.58 43.38 23.66
N THR A 218 -17.38 42.61 24.74
CA THR A 218 -16.47 41.45 24.85
C THR A 218 -16.66 40.34 23.81
N THR A 219 -17.64 40.46 22.93
CA THR A 219 -17.95 39.54 21.83
C THR A 219 -17.44 39.98 20.46
N ALA A 220 -16.92 41.21 20.30
CA ALA A 220 -16.39 41.65 19.01
C ALA A 220 -15.05 40.95 18.70
N THR A 221 -15.05 40.11 17.67
CA THR A 221 -13.87 39.39 17.20
C THR A 221 -13.50 39.77 15.78
N VAL A 222 -12.21 39.70 15.47
CA VAL A 222 -11.68 39.76 14.11
C VAL A 222 -10.98 38.44 13.80
N THR A 223 -11.16 37.96 12.57
CA THR A 223 -10.52 36.75 12.06
C THR A 223 -9.69 37.12 10.84
N SER A 224 -8.46 36.60 10.76
CA SER A 224 -7.63 36.75 9.58
C SER A 224 -8.24 36.03 8.38
N THR A 225 -7.82 36.40 7.17
CA THR A 225 -7.96 35.47 6.04
C THR A 225 -7.17 34.19 6.31
N ALA A 226 -7.59 33.08 5.70
CA ALA A 226 -6.88 31.82 5.81
C ALA A 226 -5.48 31.93 5.17
N SER A 227 -4.47 31.37 5.86
CA SER A 227 -3.09 31.30 5.41
C SER A 227 -2.75 29.84 5.11
N GLU A 228 -2.49 29.53 3.85
CA GLU A 228 -2.18 28.18 3.37
C GLU A 228 -0.70 28.07 3.00
N VAL A 229 -0.06 26.98 3.42
CA VAL A 229 1.29 26.60 3.00
C VAL A 229 1.30 25.17 2.47
N ARG A 230 2.15 24.92 1.47
CA ARG A 230 2.34 23.59 0.87
C ARG A 230 3.77 23.15 1.04
N THR A 231 3.93 21.94 1.54
CA THR A 231 5.22 21.33 1.76
C THR A 231 5.34 20.11 0.85
N PRO A 232 6.06 20.21 -0.28
CA PRO A 232 6.28 19.05 -1.15
C PRO A 232 7.13 18.00 -0.46
N ILE A 233 6.89 16.74 -0.79
CA ILE A 233 7.63 15.58 -0.29
C ILE A 233 8.19 14.82 -1.49
N GLU A 234 9.50 14.56 -1.48
CA GLU A 234 10.13 13.79 -2.54
C GLU A 234 9.69 12.33 -2.48
N GLN A 235 9.20 11.83 -3.61
CA GLN A 235 8.73 10.45 -3.77
C GLN A 235 9.76 9.63 -4.52
N SER A 236 9.98 8.41 -4.05
CA SER A 236 10.89 7.41 -4.60
C SER A 236 10.17 6.07 -4.60
N ALA A 237 9.79 5.61 -5.79
CA ALA A 237 9.17 4.30 -6.00
C ALA A 237 10.25 3.34 -6.51
N THR A 238 10.69 2.41 -5.67
CA THR A 238 11.69 1.40 -6.05
C THR A 238 11.38 0.07 -5.36
N ILE A 239 11.57 -1.03 -6.09
CA ILE A 239 11.45 -2.38 -5.56
C ILE A 239 12.72 -3.19 -5.84
N ALA A 240 13.07 -4.08 -4.94
CA ALA A 240 14.18 -5.02 -5.08
C ALA A 240 13.64 -6.45 -5.08
N LEU A 241 14.21 -7.31 -5.92
CA LEU A 241 13.84 -8.72 -6.01
C LEU A 241 15.05 -9.59 -5.66
N VAL A 242 14.85 -10.52 -4.71
CA VAL A 242 15.74 -11.66 -4.49
C VAL A 242 15.03 -12.92 -4.95
N LYS A 243 15.72 -13.71 -5.77
CA LYS A 243 15.21 -14.99 -6.29
C LYS A 243 16.07 -16.13 -5.81
N THR A 244 15.44 -17.14 -5.23
CA THR A 244 16.09 -18.37 -4.79
C THR A 244 15.36 -19.57 -5.39
N ALA A 245 16.03 -20.71 -5.43
CA ALA A 245 15.47 -21.94 -5.94
C ALA A 245 15.90 -23.11 -5.07
N LYS A 246 15.03 -24.11 -4.96
CA LYS A 246 15.27 -25.34 -4.23
C LYS A 246 14.77 -26.52 -5.03
N LEU A 247 15.63 -27.52 -5.22
CA LEU A 247 15.22 -28.83 -5.74
C LEU A 247 14.47 -29.61 -4.66
N ASN A 248 13.38 -30.25 -5.05
CA ASN A 248 12.51 -31.04 -4.17
C ASN A 248 12.63 -32.52 -4.52
N ASP A 249 13.57 -33.19 -3.83
CA ASP A 249 13.69 -34.65 -3.82
C ASP A 249 12.58 -35.23 -2.94
N THR A 250 11.57 -35.82 -3.56
CA THR A 250 10.36 -36.26 -2.86
C THR A 250 10.52 -37.68 -2.29
N ASP A 251 11.43 -38.48 -2.86
CA ASP A 251 11.66 -39.87 -2.46
C ASP A 251 12.92 -40.08 -1.61
N GLY A 252 13.73 -39.02 -1.42
CA GLY A 252 14.94 -39.00 -0.60
C GLY A 252 16.09 -39.81 -1.21
N SER A 253 16.04 -40.10 -2.51
CA SER A 253 17.04 -40.94 -3.18
C SER A 253 18.39 -40.25 -3.35
N GLY A 254 18.44 -38.91 -3.29
CA GLY A 254 19.60 -38.10 -3.65
C GLY A 254 19.87 -38.07 -5.15
N LEU A 255 18.92 -38.53 -5.96
CA LEU A 255 18.88 -38.40 -7.41
C LEU A 255 17.59 -37.65 -7.77
N TYR A 256 17.60 -36.98 -8.91
CA TYR A 256 16.40 -36.26 -9.37
C TYR A 256 15.78 -36.96 -10.58
N GLU A 257 14.49 -37.26 -10.49
CA GLU A 257 13.73 -38.02 -11.49
C GLU A 257 12.64 -37.14 -12.15
N ALA A 258 12.19 -37.58 -13.34
CA ALA A 258 11.09 -36.91 -14.02
C ALA A 258 9.82 -36.97 -13.16
N GLY A 259 9.15 -35.83 -12.98
CA GLY A 259 7.99 -35.67 -12.10
C GLY A 259 8.31 -35.02 -10.74
N GLU A 260 9.58 -34.96 -10.35
CA GLU A 260 10.00 -34.13 -9.21
C GLU A 260 10.02 -32.64 -9.56
N SER A 261 10.32 -31.76 -8.60
CA SER A 261 10.10 -30.32 -8.80
C SER A 261 11.22 -29.42 -8.30
N ILE A 262 11.22 -28.19 -8.81
CA ILE A 262 11.98 -27.05 -8.30
C ILE A 262 10.97 -26.03 -7.77
N THR A 263 11.12 -25.62 -6.52
CA THR A 263 10.41 -24.45 -5.98
C THR A 263 11.28 -23.22 -6.15
N TYR A 264 10.75 -22.22 -6.86
CA TYR A 264 11.30 -20.87 -6.93
C TYR A 264 10.62 -19.98 -5.90
N ARG A 265 11.42 -19.25 -5.14
CA ARG A 265 10.95 -18.30 -4.13
C ARG A 265 11.47 -16.90 -4.46
N PHE A 266 10.55 -15.95 -4.51
CA PHE A 266 10.78 -14.55 -4.85
C PHE A 266 10.49 -13.70 -3.61
N GLU A 267 11.48 -12.97 -3.12
CA GLU A 267 11.29 -11.96 -2.09
C GLU A 267 11.34 -10.59 -2.75
N VAL A 268 10.19 -9.93 -2.86
CA VAL A 268 10.10 -8.57 -3.39
C VAL A 268 9.99 -7.60 -2.22
N THR A 269 10.94 -6.68 -2.10
CA THR A 269 10.99 -5.66 -1.05
C THR A 269 10.76 -4.30 -1.66
N ASN A 270 9.84 -3.51 -1.09
CA ASN A 270 9.71 -2.11 -1.45
C ASN A 270 10.81 -1.29 -0.74
N THR A 271 11.80 -0.86 -1.52
CA THR A 271 12.94 -0.05 -1.05
C THR A 271 12.68 1.46 -1.19
N GLY A 272 11.54 1.83 -1.76
CA GLY A 272 11.06 3.19 -1.88
C GLY A 272 10.36 3.71 -0.62
N ASN A 273 9.80 4.91 -0.73
CA ASN A 273 9.03 5.57 0.34
C ASN A 273 7.53 5.71 0.03
N VAL A 274 7.09 5.31 -1.15
CA VAL A 274 5.67 5.25 -1.54
C VAL A 274 5.19 3.82 -1.63
N VAL A 275 3.89 3.60 -1.46
CA VAL A 275 3.26 2.29 -1.71
C VAL A 275 3.35 1.95 -3.20
N VAL A 276 3.84 0.74 -3.52
CA VAL A 276 3.83 0.21 -4.89
C VAL A 276 2.70 -0.82 -4.97
N ASN A 277 1.77 -0.62 -5.90
CA ASN A 277 0.59 -1.46 -6.12
C ASN A 277 0.85 -2.54 -7.17
N ASP A 278 -0.02 -3.54 -7.21
CA ASP A 278 -0.03 -4.60 -8.22
C ASP A 278 1.33 -5.29 -8.44
N VAL A 279 2.12 -5.40 -7.36
CA VAL A 279 3.46 -5.98 -7.42
C VAL A 279 3.35 -7.48 -7.65
N ILE A 280 4.00 -7.96 -8.72
CA ILE A 280 4.06 -9.39 -9.06
C ILE A 280 5.39 -9.71 -9.77
N PRO A 281 6.05 -10.84 -9.44
CA PRO A 281 7.15 -11.36 -10.23
C PRO A 281 6.69 -11.89 -11.60
N THR A 282 7.42 -11.53 -12.65
CA THR A 282 7.32 -12.11 -13.99
C THR A 282 8.51 -13.03 -14.22
N ASP A 283 8.22 -14.30 -14.49
CA ASP A 283 9.19 -15.38 -14.68
C ASP A 283 8.79 -16.24 -15.89
N GLN A 284 9.71 -16.42 -16.85
CA GLN A 284 9.47 -17.21 -18.06
C GLN A 284 9.75 -18.71 -17.87
N GLY A 285 10.35 -19.11 -16.75
CA GLY A 285 10.74 -20.48 -16.44
C GLY A 285 12.26 -20.72 -16.55
N PRO A 286 12.74 -21.86 -16.02
CA PRO A 286 14.15 -22.21 -16.08
C PRO A 286 14.64 -22.55 -17.49
N THR A 287 15.96 -22.48 -17.62
CA THR A 287 16.71 -23.10 -18.72
C THR A 287 17.61 -24.20 -18.15
N PHE A 288 17.77 -25.27 -18.93
CA PHE A 288 18.59 -26.44 -18.62
C PHE A 288 19.73 -26.50 -19.66
N ASN A 289 20.95 -26.18 -19.24
CA ASN A 289 22.11 -26.01 -20.10
C ASN A 289 21.83 -25.09 -21.31
N LYS A 290 21.21 -23.94 -21.01
CA LYS A 290 20.76 -22.92 -21.98
C LYS A 290 19.61 -23.36 -22.90
N GLN A 291 19.12 -24.61 -22.77
CA GLN A 291 17.92 -25.05 -23.47
C GLN A 291 16.67 -24.62 -22.67
N PRO A 292 15.58 -24.21 -23.35
CA PRO A 292 14.32 -23.94 -22.66
C PRO A 292 13.80 -25.19 -21.92
N ALA A 293 13.20 -24.96 -20.76
CA ALA A 293 12.44 -25.97 -20.02
C ALA A 293 11.39 -26.67 -20.90
N ALA A 294 11.24 -27.99 -20.73
CA ALA A 294 10.24 -28.78 -21.44
C ALA A 294 8.80 -28.54 -20.93
N ASN A 295 8.65 -28.28 -19.63
CA ASN A 295 7.35 -27.99 -18.99
C ASN A 295 7.16 -26.49 -18.81
N LYS A 296 5.97 -26.09 -18.33
CA LYS A 296 5.66 -24.70 -17.97
C LYS A 296 5.83 -24.49 -16.47
N LEU A 297 6.42 -23.37 -16.07
CA LEU A 297 6.41 -22.91 -14.67
C LEU A 297 4.97 -22.65 -14.20
N SER A 298 4.65 -23.02 -12.95
CA SER A 298 3.34 -22.69 -12.37
C SER A 298 3.09 -21.19 -12.31
N ALA A 299 1.84 -20.79 -12.09
CA ALA A 299 1.55 -19.41 -11.74
C ALA A 299 2.30 -19.01 -10.46
N VAL A 300 2.71 -17.75 -10.38
CA VAL A 300 3.28 -17.15 -9.19
C VAL A 300 2.16 -16.92 -8.17
N VAL A 301 2.37 -17.36 -6.93
CA VAL A 301 1.40 -17.22 -5.83
C VAL A 301 2.07 -16.57 -4.61
N PRO A 302 1.40 -15.65 -3.89
CA PRO A 302 0.06 -15.11 -4.16
C PRO A 302 0.01 -14.26 -5.45
N GLY A 303 -1.20 -13.84 -5.85
CA GLY A 303 -1.37 -12.92 -6.98
C GLY A 303 -0.83 -11.51 -6.70
N PRO A 304 -1.01 -10.56 -7.64
CA PRO A 304 -0.54 -9.19 -7.49
C PRO A 304 -1.01 -8.55 -6.18
N THR A 305 -0.14 -7.81 -5.51
CA THR A 305 -0.45 -7.16 -4.23
C THR A 305 0.27 -5.83 -4.07
N ALA A 306 -0.28 -4.94 -3.23
CA ALA A 306 0.42 -3.74 -2.81
C ALA A 306 1.50 -4.08 -1.77
N ILE A 307 2.67 -3.44 -1.87
CA ILE A 307 3.76 -3.54 -0.91
C ILE A 307 4.06 -2.14 -0.37
N ALA A 308 3.81 -1.95 0.93
CA ALA A 308 4.13 -0.70 1.62
C ALA A 308 5.66 -0.53 1.78
N PRO A 309 6.17 0.70 1.99
CA PRO A 309 7.59 0.94 2.20
C PRO A 309 8.21 0.04 3.27
N LYS A 310 9.41 -0.47 3.00
CA LYS A 310 10.18 -1.40 3.85
C LYS A 310 9.55 -2.77 4.08
N GLN A 311 8.37 -3.05 3.51
CA GLN A 311 7.76 -4.38 3.58
C GLN A 311 8.31 -5.28 2.48
N THR A 312 8.28 -6.58 2.75
CA THR A 312 8.68 -7.64 1.83
C THR A 312 7.51 -8.58 1.62
N GLN A 313 7.17 -8.86 0.36
CA GLN A 313 6.24 -9.91 -0.03
C GLN A 313 7.02 -11.09 -0.59
N VAL A 314 6.65 -12.28 -0.13
CA VAL A 314 7.16 -13.55 -0.64
C VAL A 314 6.18 -14.11 -1.66
N PHE A 315 6.69 -14.52 -2.81
CA PHE A 315 5.96 -15.26 -3.81
C PHE A 315 6.66 -16.58 -4.12
N GLU A 316 5.91 -17.56 -4.61
CA GLU A 316 6.44 -18.87 -5.00
C GLU A 316 5.88 -19.32 -6.35
N ALA A 317 6.68 -20.07 -7.08
CA ALA A 317 6.26 -20.82 -8.26
C ALA A 317 7.00 -22.17 -8.29
N THR A 318 6.36 -23.20 -8.82
CA THR A 318 6.92 -24.55 -8.89
C THR A 318 7.06 -25.00 -10.34
N TYR A 319 8.19 -25.64 -10.65
CA TYR A 319 8.47 -26.25 -11.94
C TYR A 319 8.62 -27.76 -11.78
N THR A 320 7.90 -28.57 -12.56
CA THR A 320 8.06 -30.03 -12.57
C THR A 320 9.09 -30.45 -13.63
N LEU A 321 10.07 -31.26 -13.25
CA LEU A 321 11.14 -31.75 -14.13
C LEU A 321 10.61 -32.76 -15.16
N ALA A 322 10.96 -32.57 -16.43
CA ALA A 322 10.85 -33.61 -17.45
C ALA A 322 12.16 -34.40 -17.58
N GLN A 323 12.09 -35.61 -18.15
CA GLN A 323 13.30 -36.41 -18.40
C GLN A 323 14.32 -35.68 -19.29
N SER A 324 13.86 -34.97 -20.31
CA SER A 324 14.72 -34.17 -21.19
C SER A 324 15.45 -33.03 -20.48
N ASP A 325 14.87 -32.46 -19.42
CA ASP A 325 15.50 -31.40 -18.62
C ASP A 325 16.68 -31.97 -17.82
N ILE A 326 16.47 -33.15 -17.23
CA ILE A 326 17.48 -33.90 -16.47
C ILE A 326 18.63 -34.28 -17.40
N ASP A 327 18.31 -34.86 -18.55
CA ASP A 327 19.30 -35.27 -19.56
C ASP A 327 20.14 -34.06 -20.05
N ALA A 328 19.55 -32.87 -20.10
CA ALA A 328 20.22 -31.65 -20.56
C ALA A 328 21.16 -31.02 -19.52
N ALA A 329 20.87 -31.15 -18.21
CA ALA A 329 21.56 -30.41 -17.15
C ALA A 329 22.28 -31.25 -16.09
N ALA A 330 22.04 -32.57 -16.02
CA ALA A 330 22.66 -33.42 -15.01
C ALA A 330 24.19 -33.40 -15.11
N GLY A 331 24.86 -33.12 -13.99
CA GLY A 331 26.32 -33.06 -13.90
C GLY A 331 26.95 -31.81 -14.49
N ILE A 332 26.14 -30.82 -14.88
CA ILE A 332 26.62 -29.55 -15.41
C ILE A 332 26.53 -28.51 -14.29
N ALA A 333 27.70 -27.99 -13.88
CA ALA A 333 27.77 -26.90 -12.93
C ALA A 333 26.96 -25.69 -13.42
N ASN A 334 26.11 -25.14 -12.56
CA ASN A 334 25.18 -24.06 -12.93
C ASN A 334 24.29 -24.41 -14.14
N GLY A 335 24.00 -25.70 -14.34
CA GLY A 335 23.24 -26.22 -15.47
C GLY A 335 21.79 -25.78 -15.47
N ILE A 336 21.25 -25.33 -14.34
CA ILE A 336 19.89 -24.79 -14.25
C ILE A 336 19.97 -23.31 -13.93
N VAL A 337 19.42 -22.47 -14.80
CA VAL A 337 19.36 -21.01 -14.61
C VAL A 337 17.93 -20.54 -14.79
N ASN A 338 17.40 -19.80 -13.84
CA ASN A 338 16.09 -19.18 -13.93
C ASN A 338 16.16 -17.68 -13.58
N LYS A 339 15.59 -16.82 -14.43
CA LYS A 339 15.63 -15.35 -14.31
C LYS A 339 14.23 -14.77 -14.13
N ALA A 340 14.09 -13.73 -13.32
CA ALA A 340 12.81 -13.03 -13.15
C ALA A 340 13.04 -11.55 -12.85
N LYS A 341 11.99 -10.75 -13.10
CA LYS A 341 11.85 -9.38 -12.59
C LYS A 341 10.56 -9.31 -11.78
N ALA A 342 10.46 -8.34 -10.89
CA ALA A 342 9.19 -7.93 -10.31
C ALA A 342 8.80 -6.59 -10.93
N GLU A 343 7.51 -6.44 -11.20
CA GLU A 343 6.93 -5.21 -11.73
C GLU A 343 5.78 -4.82 -10.80
N GLY A 344 5.57 -3.52 -10.66
CA GLY A 344 4.42 -2.95 -9.95
C GLY A 344 4.11 -1.56 -10.49
N THR A 345 3.10 -0.91 -9.91
CA THR A 345 2.69 0.42 -10.34
C THR A 345 2.67 1.40 -9.18
N TYR A 346 3.01 2.64 -9.48
CA TYR A 346 2.88 3.75 -8.56
C TYR A 346 2.24 4.94 -9.28
N THR A 347 1.21 5.52 -8.67
CA THR A 347 0.50 6.68 -9.23
C THR A 347 1.08 7.94 -8.65
N ARG A 348 1.83 8.70 -9.44
CA ARG A 348 2.34 10.00 -9.01
C ARG A 348 1.19 11.02 -9.04
N PRO A 349 0.83 11.65 -7.90
CA PRO A 349 -0.12 12.74 -7.89
C PRO A 349 0.35 13.85 -8.83
N GLN A 350 -0.56 14.41 -9.64
CA GLN A 350 -0.22 15.62 -10.37
C GLN A 350 0.03 16.73 -9.35
N ALA A 351 1.16 17.43 -9.51
CA ALA A 351 1.39 18.66 -8.76
C ALA A 351 0.22 19.60 -9.09
N PRO A 352 -0.37 20.29 -8.10
CA PRO A 352 -1.44 21.22 -8.37
C PRO A 352 -0.94 22.28 -9.35
N GLU A 353 -1.59 22.39 -10.51
CA GLU A 353 -1.39 23.55 -11.38
C GLU A 353 -1.81 24.80 -10.61
N SER A 354 -1.04 25.88 -10.73
CA SER A 354 -1.28 27.15 -10.03
C SER A 354 -2.52 27.90 -10.56
N ASN A 355 -3.71 27.32 -10.45
CA ASN A 355 -4.98 28.05 -10.51
C ASN A 355 -5.22 28.90 -9.24
N ALA A 356 -4.82 30.17 -9.33
CA ALA A 356 -5.16 31.20 -8.36
C ALA A 356 -6.67 31.19 -8.02
N GLY A 357 -7.01 30.93 -6.76
CA GLY A 357 -8.31 31.31 -6.18
C GLY A 357 -9.29 30.20 -5.80
N ARG A 358 -8.98 28.92 -5.99
CA ARG A 358 -9.72 27.82 -5.34
C ARG A 358 -8.71 26.89 -4.69
N GLY A 359 -8.95 26.49 -3.44
CA GLY A 359 -8.05 25.63 -2.66
C GLY A 359 -7.45 24.53 -3.52
N PHE A 360 -6.12 24.49 -3.54
CA PHE A 360 -5.34 23.65 -4.44
C PHE A 360 -5.36 22.20 -3.97
N ALA A 361 -6.48 21.50 -3.95
CA ALA A 361 -6.44 20.09 -3.60
C ALA A 361 -5.40 19.37 -4.50
N TYR A 362 -4.53 18.54 -3.90
CA TYR A 362 -3.84 17.49 -4.66
C TYR A 362 -4.98 16.56 -5.11
N THR A 363 -5.66 16.90 -6.20
CA THR A 363 -6.95 16.29 -6.51
C THR A 363 -6.79 14.87 -7.03
N ASN A 364 -7.60 14.00 -6.44
CA ASN A 364 -8.11 12.71 -6.89
C ASN A 364 -7.13 11.51 -7.00
N PRO A 365 -7.37 10.40 -6.28
CA PRO A 365 -6.64 9.13 -6.38
C PRO A 365 -6.69 8.40 -7.75
N GLY A 366 -7.05 9.07 -8.85
CA GLY A 366 -7.32 8.43 -10.14
C GLY A 366 -6.86 9.18 -11.40
N GLN A 367 -6.18 10.33 -11.28
CA GLN A 367 -5.67 11.10 -12.42
C GLN A 367 -4.15 11.31 -12.43
N GLY A 368 -3.43 10.69 -11.48
CA GLY A 368 -1.96 10.74 -11.46
C GLY A 368 -1.33 9.94 -12.61
N LYS A 369 -0.12 10.32 -13.00
CA LYS A 369 0.65 9.56 -14.00
C LYS A 369 1.03 8.21 -13.40
N ILE A 370 0.46 7.13 -13.92
CA ILE A 370 0.86 5.77 -13.58
C ILE A 370 2.31 5.57 -14.06
N THR A 371 3.18 5.22 -13.11
CA THR A 371 4.58 4.92 -13.34
C THR A 371 4.79 3.44 -13.05
N VAL A 372 5.36 2.72 -14.01
CA VAL A 372 5.77 1.32 -13.81
C VAL A 372 7.05 1.32 -12.98
N VAL A 373 7.10 0.43 -11.99
CA VAL A 373 8.23 0.26 -11.08
C VAL A 373 8.77 -1.14 -11.27
N ASP A 374 9.96 -1.25 -11.85
CA ASP A 374 10.60 -2.53 -12.12
C ASP A 374 11.73 -2.79 -11.12
N SER A 375 11.88 -4.06 -10.74
CA SER A 375 13.09 -4.53 -10.09
C SER A 375 14.21 -4.74 -11.11
N ALA A 376 15.45 -4.77 -10.63
CA ALA A 376 16.52 -5.44 -11.37
C ALA A 376 16.17 -6.93 -11.61
N GLU A 377 16.75 -7.52 -12.67
CA GLU A 377 16.61 -8.96 -12.92
C GLU A 377 17.34 -9.77 -11.83
N ALA A 378 16.63 -10.72 -11.22
CA ALA A 378 17.18 -11.65 -10.26
C ALA A 378 17.34 -13.04 -10.91
N THR A 379 18.49 -13.67 -10.66
CA THR A 379 18.83 -14.98 -11.21
C THR A 379 19.00 -16.01 -10.09
N ALA A 380 18.29 -17.13 -10.19
CA ALA A 380 18.56 -18.31 -9.40
C ALA A 380 19.33 -19.33 -10.25
N VAL A 381 20.37 -19.92 -9.67
CA VAL A 381 21.22 -20.92 -10.31
C VAL A 381 21.22 -22.17 -9.44
N LEU A 382 21.01 -23.31 -10.06
CA LEU A 382 21.05 -24.62 -9.42
C LEU A 382 21.96 -25.56 -10.21
N GLU A 383 22.52 -26.52 -9.48
CA GLU A 383 23.21 -27.67 -10.05
C GLU A 383 22.34 -28.90 -9.87
N LEU A 384 22.11 -29.60 -10.98
CA LEU A 384 21.51 -30.93 -10.93
C LEU A 384 22.65 -31.94 -10.83
N PRO A 385 22.79 -32.68 -9.72
CA PRO A 385 23.87 -33.64 -9.58
C PRO A 385 23.83 -34.65 -10.73
N ALA A 386 25.01 -35.01 -11.26
CA ALA A 386 25.10 -36.10 -12.22
C ALA A 386 24.53 -37.37 -11.56
N ALA A 387 23.67 -38.09 -12.26
CA ALA A 387 23.49 -39.50 -11.95
C ALA A 387 24.90 -40.12 -12.04
N GLN A 388 25.48 -40.49 -10.90
CA GLN A 388 26.71 -41.26 -10.95
C GLN A 388 26.37 -42.48 -11.79
N ALA A 389 27.11 -42.70 -12.89
CA ALA A 389 27.15 -44.01 -13.49
C ALA A 389 27.61 -44.93 -12.37
N SER A 390 26.65 -45.57 -11.71
CA SER A 390 26.99 -46.59 -10.75
C SER A 390 27.86 -47.53 -11.54
N SER A 391 28.99 -47.88 -10.96
CA SER A 391 29.86 -48.86 -11.54
C SER A 391 29.14 -50.17 -11.86
N VAL A 392 27.92 -50.38 -11.35
CA VAL A 392 27.05 -51.47 -11.76
C VAL A 392 26.10 -51.01 -12.87
N THR A 393 26.07 -51.73 -13.99
CA THR A 393 25.02 -51.58 -15.02
C THR A 393 24.13 -52.81 -15.06
N ILE A 394 22.84 -52.65 -15.30
CA ILE A 394 21.90 -53.76 -15.50
C ILE A 394 21.21 -53.64 -16.86
N THR A 395 21.09 -54.76 -17.58
CA THR A 395 20.31 -54.86 -18.81
C THR A 395 19.39 -56.06 -18.75
N LYS A 396 18.31 -56.00 -19.54
CA LYS A 396 17.30 -57.05 -19.60
C LYS A 396 16.86 -57.26 -21.03
N GLN A 397 16.71 -58.52 -21.42
CA GLN A 397 16.31 -58.92 -22.76
C GLN A 397 15.27 -60.02 -22.70
N ALA A 398 14.19 -59.88 -23.47
CA ALA A 398 13.27 -60.96 -23.76
C ALA A 398 13.87 -61.81 -24.90
N GLY A 399 13.94 -63.13 -24.69
CA GLY A 399 14.42 -64.06 -25.71
C GLY A 399 13.41 -64.29 -26.84
N LEU A 400 12.15 -63.94 -26.61
CA LEU A 400 11.08 -63.89 -27.61
C LEU A 400 10.46 -62.50 -27.62
N ARG A 401 10.07 -61.99 -28.80
CA ARG A 401 9.35 -60.72 -28.91
C ARG A 401 7.84 -60.91 -28.78
N GLN A 402 7.34 -62.05 -29.24
CA GLN A 402 5.92 -62.42 -29.24
C GLN A 402 5.75 -63.83 -28.68
N ILE A 403 4.67 -64.03 -27.94
CA ILE A 403 4.27 -65.32 -27.37
C ILE A 403 2.75 -65.46 -27.42
N ARG A 404 2.24 -66.68 -27.22
CA ARG A 404 0.82 -66.96 -26.97
C ARG A 404 0.57 -67.24 -25.48
N ARG A 405 -0.70 -67.20 -25.06
CA ARG A 405 -1.06 -67.63 -23.70
C ARG A 405 -0.70 -69.10 -23.51
N GLY A 406 -0.22 -69.44 -22.32
CA GLY A 406 0.29 -70.78 -22.00
C GLY A 406 1.73 -71.03 -22.45
N GLU A 407 2.35 -70.14 -23.23
CA GLU A 407 3.75 -70.28 -23.62
C GLU A 407 4.72 -69.73 -22.57
N LYS A 408 5.96 -70.22 -22.65
CA LYS A 408 7.06 -69.76 -21.79
C LYS A 408 7.83 -68.63 -22.48
N ALA A 409 7.97 -67.52 -21.78
CA ALA A 409 8.79 -66.38 -22.17
C ALA A 409 10.18 -66.46 -21.51
N PRO A 410 11.25 -66.72 -22.26
CA PRO A 410 12.61 -66.66 -21.72
C PRO A 410 13.07 -65.21 -21.55
N PHE A 411 13.72 -64.90 -20.43
CA PHE A 411 14.37 -63.61 -20.18
C PHE A 411 15.82 -63.80 -19.75
N THR A 412 16.67 -62.85 -20.15
CA THR A 412 18.05 -62.73 -19.68
C THR A 412 18.22 -61.38 -19.00
N ILE A 413 18.75 -61.39 -17.77
CA ILE A 413 19.16 -60.20 -17.02
C ILE A 413 20.68 -60.26 -16.91
N LYS A 414 21.37 -59.19 -17.30
CA LYS A 414 22.82 -59.08 -17.18
C LYS A 414 23.17 -57.92 -16.26
N VAL A 415 23.95 -58.19 -15.23
CA VAL A 415 24.51 -57.19 -14.33
C VAL A 415 26.02 -57.15 -14.52
N THR A 416 26.58 -55.97 -14.79
CA THR A 416 28.01 -55.77 -15.05
C THR A 416 28.60 -54.85 -14.01
N ASN A 417 29.70 -55.26 -13.41
CA ASN A 417 30.58 -54.38 -12.65
C ASN A 417 31.58 -53.71 -13.61
N LYS A 418 31.70 -52.38 -13.53
CA LYS A 418 32.61 -51.53 -14.30
C LYS A 418 33.80 -51.08 -13.46
N ASN A 419 33.88 -51.42 -12.18
CA ASN A 419 35.03 -51.12 -11.31
C ASN A 419 36.18 -52.11 -11.51
N THR A 420 37.34 -51.73 -10.98
CA THR A 420 38.53 -52.59 -10.80
C THR A 420 38.55 -53.31 -9.44
N SER A 421 37.51 -53.14 -8.62
CA SER A 421 37.30 -53.80 -7.33
C SER A 421 36.04 -54.66 -7.35
N ASN A 422 35.94 -55.60 -6.40
CA ASN A 422 34.76 -56.45 -6.24
C ASN A 422 33.54 -55.64 -5.78
N VAL A 423 32.35 -56.06 -6.23
CA VAL A 423 31.06 -55.59 -5.68
C VAL A 423 30.36 -56.81 -5.09
N ALA A 424 30.19 -56.82 -3.77
CA ALA A 424 29.59 -57.93 -3.02
C ALA A 424 28.26 -57.53 -2.37
N GLY A 425 27.47 -58.52 -1.96
CA GLY A 425 26.17 -58.29 -1.29
C GLY A 425 25.09 -57.72 -2.23
N LEU A 426 25.23 -57.95 -3.53
CA LEU A 426 24.27 -57.49 -4.54
C LEU A 426 22.99 -58.32 -4.49
N THR A 427 21.86 -57.64 -4.68
CA THR A 427 20.58 -58.29 -4.92
C THR A 427 20.05 -57.90 -6.29
N VAL A 428 19.64 -58.87 -7.11
CA VAL A 428 18.81 -58.62 -8.29
C VAL A 428 17.35 -58.91 -7.96
N LEU A 429 16.50 -57.92 -8.17
CA LEU A 429 15.05 -58.02 -8.01
C LEU A 429 14.39 -57.97 -9.39
N ASP A 430 13.70 -59.04 -9.80
CA ASP A 430 12.91 -59.10 -11.03
C ASP A 430 11.42 -59.07 -10.72
N ARG A 431 10.69 -58.11 -11.27
CA ARG A 431 9.24 -57.94 -11.05
C ARG A 431 8.47 -58.42 -12.27
N LEU A 432 7.80 -59.56 -12.10
CA LEU A 432 6.93 -60.17 -13.12
C LEU A 432 5.80 -59.21 -13.53
N PRO A 433 5.46 -59.12 -14.83
CA PRO A 433 4.24 -58.44 -15.27
C PRO A 433 2.99 -59.20 -14.80
N ALA A 434 1.87 -58.49 -14.69
CA ALA A 434 0.59 -59.11 -14.31
C ALA A 434 0.21 -60.24 -15.29
N GLY A 435 -0.36 -61.33 -14.76
CA GLY A 435 -0.72 -62.49 -15.57
C GLY A 435 0.44 -63.41 -15.95
N PHE A 436 1.64 -63.20 -15.42
CA PHE A 436 2.78 -64.11 -15.57
C PHE A 436 3.14 -64.76 -14.24
N ARG A 437 3.66 -65.99 -14.30
CA ARG A 437 4.32 -66.64 -13.15
C ARG A 437 5.71 -67.14 -13.53
N TYR A 438 6.58 -67.25 -12.55
CA TYR A 438 7.87 -67.92 -12.72
C TYR A 438 7.68 -69.41 -13.02
N VAL A 439 8.58 -69.97 -13.83
CA VAL A 439 8.65 -71.42 -14.09
C VAL A 439 9.71 -72.02 -13.17
N ASP A 440 9.29 -72.82 -12.19
CA ASP A 440 10.18 -73.50 -11.25
C ASP A 440 11.27 -74.30 -11.96
N GLY A 441 12.50 -74.26 -11.46
CA GLY A 441 13.66 -74.92 -12.05
C GLY A 441 14.25 -74.22 -13.28
N SER A 442 13.67 -73.11 -13.75
CA SER A 442 14.11 -72.48 -15.00
C SER A 442 15.26 -71.48 -14.85
N ALA A 443 15.59 -71.07 -13.62
CA ALA A 443 16.56 -70.01 -13.41
C ALA A 443 18.00 -70.54 -13.38
N THR A 444 18.89 -69.81 -14.02
CA THR A 444 20.34 -70.04 -13.96
C THR A 444 21.07 -68.74 -13.70
N LEU A 445 22.15 -68.80 -12.93
CA LEU A 445 23.11 -67.72 -12.70
C LEU A 445 24.45 -68.17 -13.28
N ASN A 446 24.96 -67.44 -14.27
CA ASN A 446 26.18 -67.80 -15.01
C ASN A 446 26.17 -69.25 -15.53
N GLY A 447 24.98 -69.73 -15.92
CA GLY A 447 24.77 -71.09 -16.43
C GLY A 447 24.58 -72.17 -15.36
N LYS A 448 24.78 -71.87 -14.08
CA LYS A 448 24.50 -72.80 -12.97
C LYS A 448 23.05 -72.63 -12.51
N ALA A 449 22.33 -73.75 -12.29
CA ALA A 449 20.98 -73.72 -11.75
C ALA A 449 20.94 -72.98 -10.40
N VAL A 450 19.95 -72.09 -10.24
CA VAL A 450 19.68 -71.34 -9.01
C VAL A 450 18.19 -71.12 -8.88
N GLU A 451 17.66 -71.09 -7.66
CA GLU A 451 16.28 -70.71 -7.41
C GLU A 451 16.21 -69.32 -6.78
N PRO A 452 15.40 -68.39 -7.30
CA PRO A 452 15.16 -67.12 -6.62
C PRO A 452 14.32 -67.33 -5.36
N ARG A 453 14.45 -66.41 -4.41
CA ARG A 453 13.42 -66.22 -3.40
C ARG A 453 12.22 -65.57 -4.07
N ILE A 454 11.06 -66.22 -4.00
CA ILE A 454 9.82 -65.74 -4.63
C ILE A 454 8.97 -65.06 -3.57
N ASP A 455 8.59 -63.81 -3.82
CA ASP A 455 7.66 -63.03 -3.00
C ASP A 455 6.58 -62.39 -3.90
N GLY A 456 5.45 -63.08 -4.03
CA GLY A 456 4.40 -62.70 -4.97
C GLY A 456 4.92 -62.64 -6.42
N SER A 457 4.88 -61.45 -7.03
CA SER A 457 5.39 -61.20 -8.38
C SER A 457 6.89 -60.84 -8.41
N ASN A 458 7.59 -60.86 -7.29
CA ASN A 458 8.99 -60.47 -7.20
C ASN A 458 9.89 -61.71 -7.07
N LEU A 459 10.88 -61.83 -7.95
CA LEU A 459 11.93 -62.84 -7.90
C LEU A 459 13.21 -62.19 -7.42
N ARG A 460 13.77 -62.70 -6.33
CA ARG A 460 14.93 -62.11 -5.66
C ARG A 460 16.13 -63.05 -5.69
N PHE A 461 17.23 -62.57 -6.26
CA PHE A 461 18.52 -63.26 -6.31
C PHE A 461 19.50 -62.54 -5.37
N ASP A 462 19.70 -63.12 -4.19
CA ASP A 462 20.45 -62.51 -3.09
C ASP A 462 21.95 -62.84 -3.12
N ASN A 463 22.71 -61.98 -2.45
CA ASN A 463 24.13 -62.17 -2.12
C ASN A 463 25.04 -62.46 -3.33
N LEU A 464 24.76 -61.81 -4.46
CA LEU A 464 25.61 -61.89 -5.64
C LEU A 464 26.92 -61.13 -5.39
N THR A 465 28.00 -61.66 -5.93
CA THR A 465 29.31 -61.01 -5.92
C THR A 465 29.84 -60.94 -7.34
N LEU A 466 30.24 -59.74 -7.76
CA LEU A 466 30.86 -59.48 -9.05
C LEU A 466 32.33 -59.15 -8.83
N GLY A 467 33.21 -59.87 -9.53
CA GLY A 467 34.62 -59.53 -9.58
C GLY A 467 34.90 -58.21 -10.32
N PRO A 468 36.15 -57.75 -10.35
CA PRO A 468 36.55 -56.55 -11.10
C PRO A 468 36.18 -56.73 -12.58
N LYS A 469 35.53 -55.74 -13.18
CA LYS A 469 35.04 -55.77 -14.57
C LYS A 469 34.16 -56.99 -14.91
N GLY A 470 33.64 -57.68 -13.91
CA GLY A 470 32.94 -58.96 -14.05
C GLY A 470 31.43 -58.81 -14.28
N ASP A 471 30.82 -59.89 -14.79
CA ASP A 471 29.39 -59.96 -15.12
C ASP A 471 28.68 -61.09 -14.34
N ALA A 472 27.41 -60.88 -14.02
CA ALA A 472 26.45 -61.93 -13.67
C ALA A 472 25.32 -61.96 -14.70
N VAL A 473 25.05 -63.14 -15.25
CA VAL A 473 23.98 -63.38 -16.22
C VAL A 473 22.96 -64.30 -15.61
N ILE A 474 21.78 -63.77 -15.34
CA ILE A 474 20.61 -64.53 -14.87
C ILE A 474 19.74 -64.84 -16.09
N ARG A 475 19.44 -66.12 -16.31
CA ARG A 475 18.42 -66.54 -17.29
C ARG A 475 17.27 -67.18 -16.54
N LEU A 476 16.04 -66.94 -16.97
CA LEU A 476 14.84 -67.50 -16.37
C LEU A 476 13.71 -67.61 -17.41
N GLN A 477 12.68 -68.38 -17.09
CA GLN A 477 11.47 -68.48 -17.90
C GLN A 477 10.24 -68.06 -17.08
N MET A 478 9.30 -67.40 -17.76
CA MET A 478 8.01 -67.01 -17.22
C MET A 478 6.90 -67.67 -18.02
N LEU A 479 5.86 -68.17 -17.38
CA LEU A 479 4.69 -68.71 -18.04
C LEU A 479 3.61 -67.63 -18.17
N ALA A 480 3.13 -67.37 -19.38
CA ALA A 480 1.97 -66.52 -19.61
C ALA A 480 0.69 -67.28 -19.19
N LEU A 481 -0.02 -66.78 -18.18
CA LEU A 481 -1.26 -67.39 -17.68
C LEU A 481 -2.45 -67.03 -18.58
N SER A 482 -3.58 -67.73 -18.42
CA SER A 482 -4.84 -67.40 -19.10
C SER A 482 -5.35 -65.99 -18.79
N THR A 483 -4.94 -65.42 -17.65
CA THR A 483 -5.27 -64.06 -17.21
C THR A 483 -4.41 -62.98 -17.87
N ALA A 484 -3.37 -63.33 -18.63
CA ALA A 484 -2.58 -62.34 -19.37
C ALA A 484 -3.32 -61.90 -20.64
N GLY A 485 -3.82 -60.65 -20.64
CA GLY A 485 -4.52 -60.07 -21.79
C GLY A 485 -3.60 -59.86 -23.02
N PRO A 486 -4.17 -59.64 -24.21
CA PRO A 486 -3.39 -59.29 -25.40
C PRO A 486 -2.65 -57.95 -25.21
N GLY A 487 -1.52 -57.78 -25.90
CA GLY A 487 -0.70 -56.56 -25.87
C GLY A 487 0.66 -56.73 -25.20
N LYS A 488 1.34 -55.60 -24.97
CA LYS A 488 2.71 -55.53 -24.46
C LYS A 488 2.79 -55.72 -22.94
N HIS A 489 3.54 -56.72 -22.50
CA HIS A 489 3.80 -57.00 -21.09
C HIS A 489 5.25 -56.73 -20.75
N VAL A 490 5.50 -55.79 -19.84
CA VAL A 490 6.85 -55.33 -19.49
C VAL A 490 7.32 -55.99 -18.20
N ASN A 491 8.42 -56.72 -18.29
CA ASN A 491 9.13 -57.27 -17.15
C ASN A 491 10.30 -56.35 -16.76
N LYS A 492 10.49 -56.11 -15.46
CA LYS A 492 11.38 -55.07 -14.91
C LYS A 492 12.38 -55.66 -13.93
N ALA A 493 13.66 -55.29 -14.03
CA ALA A 493 14.73 -55.75 -13.16
C ALA A 493 15.53 -54.60 -12.53
N GLN A 494 15.90 -54.74 -11.26
CA GLN A 494 16.68 -53.77 -10.49
C GLN A 494 17.91 -54.44 -9.86
N ALA A 495 19.00 -53.67 -9.74
CA ALA A 495 20.19 -54.06 -8.99
C ALA A 495 20.29 -53.22 -7.70
N LEU A 496 20.26 -53.88 -6.55
CA LEU A 496 20.30 -53.27 -5.22
C LEU A 496 21.63 -53.61 -4.52
N GLY A 497 22.19 -52.66 -3.79
CA GLY A 497 23.35 -52.88 -2.92
C GLY A 497 22.97 -53.51 -1.58
N SER A 498 23.97 -53.75 -0.73
CA SER A 498 23.78 -54.33 0.61
C SER A 498 22.94 -53.46 1.55
N SER A 499 22.86 -52.15 1.29
CA SER A 499 22.00 -51.20 2.01
C SER A 499 20.55 -51.18 1.51
N GLY A 500 20.22 -51.93 0.45
CA GLY A 500 18.92 -51.89 -0.22
C GLY A 500 18.75 -50.73 -1.21
N LYS A 501 19.71 -49.80 -1.31
CA LYS A 501 19.69 -48.71 -2.29
C LYS A 501 19.90 -49.24 -3.70
N ARG A 502 19.20 -48.66 -4.69
CA ARG A 502 19.44 -48.95 -6.11
C ARG A 502 20.85 -48.53 -6.50
N LEU A 503 21.51 -49.42 -7.22
CA LEU A 503 22.81 -49.14 -7.81
C LEU A 503 22.63 -48.64 -9.23
N ALA A 504 21.84 -49.31 -10.07
CA ALA A 504 21.65 -48.93 -11.48
C ALA A 504 20.20 -48.50 -11.78
N PRO A 505 19.96 -47.74 -12.87
CA PRO A 505 18.61 -47.58 -13.43
C PRO A 505 17.93 -48.92 -13.70
N GLU A 506 16.60 -48.97 -13.61
CA GLU A 506 15.82 -50.17 -13.85
C GLU A 506 15.95 -50.64 -15.31
N ALA A 507 16.22 -51.93 -15.51
CA ALA A 507 16.22 -52.54 -16.84
C ALA A 507 14.86 -53.16 -17.16
N SER A 508 14.33 -52.88 -18.35
CA SER A 508 13.01 -53.39 -18.79
C SER A 508 13.13 -54.17 -20.09
N ALA A 509 12.36 -55.25 -20.21
CA ALA A 509 12.15 -55.96 -21.47
C ALA A 509 10.70 -56.42 -21.58
N ALA A 510 10.16 -56.45 -22.79
CA ALA A 510 8.76 -56.79 -22.99
C ALA A 510 8.59 -57.98 -23.92
N VAL A 511 7.51 -58.74 -23.67
CA VAL A 511 6.93 -59.70 -24.60
C VAL A 511 5.54 -59.19 -24.99
N GLU A 512 5.13 -59.42 -26.22
CA GLU A 512 3.80 -59.08 -26.69
C GLU A 512 2.96 -60.34 -26.86
N ILE A 513 1.79 -60.39 -26.22
CA ILE A 513 0.82 -61.46 -26.43
C ILE A 513 -0.03 -61.06 -27.63
N MET A 514 0.08 -61.82 -28.72
CA MET A 514 -0.71 -61.56 -29.91
C MET A 514 -2.19 -61.88 -29.66
N VAL A 515 -3.06 -61.12 -30.31
CA VAL A 515 -4.48 -61.49 -30.41
C VAL A 515 -4.57 -62.75 -31.27
N GLU A 516 -4.96 -63.87 -30.67
CA GLU A 516 -5.34 -65.05 -31.45
C GLU A 516 -6.67 -64.75 -32.17
N PRO A 517 -6.74 -64.82 -33.51
CA PRO A 517 -8.01 -64.78 -34.21
C PRO A 517 -8.75 -66.09 -33.91
N VAL A 518 -9.76 -66.04 -33.03
CA VAL A 518 -10.63 -67.19 -32.78
C VAL A 518 -11.55 -67.36 -33.99
N PHE A 519 -11.26 -68.32 -34.84
CA PHE A 519 -12.27 -69.00 -35.66
C PHE A 519 -12.20 -70.49 -35.28
N ASP A 520 -13.23 -70.99 -34.62
CA ASP A 520 -13.42 -72.43 -34.49
C ASP A 520 -14.87 -72.80 -34.86
N CYS A 521 -14.97 -73.67 -35.86
CA CYS A 521 -16.19 -74.37 -36.25
C CYS A 521 -16.12 -75.77 -35.63
N GLY A 522 -16.98 -76.06 -34.67
CA GLY A 522 -17.17 -77.42 -34.17
C GLY A 522 -17.72 -77.46 -32.75
N ASP A 523 -19.05 -77.57 -32.63
CA ASP A 523 -19.71 -78.56 -31.76
C ASP A 523 -21.23 -78.33 -31.70
N LEU A 524 -21.92 -78.82 -32.74
CA LEU A 524 -23.21 -79.47 -32.62
C LEU A 524 -22.93 -80.93 -32.22
N THR A 525 -23.29 -81.35 -31.00
CA THR A 525 -24.12 -82.54 -30.71
C THR A 525 -24.03 -82.99 -29.23
N ALA A 526 -25.17 -83.47 -28.75
CA ALA A 526 -25.38 -84.37 -27.60
C ALA A 526 -25.44 -83.78 -26.16
N ALA A 527 -26.63 -83.28 -25.81
CA ALA A 527 -27.27 -83.68 -24.55
C ALA A 527 -28.78 -83.83 -24.79
N CYS A 528 -29.25 -85.07 -24.89
CA CYS A 528 -30.65 -85.44 -24.97
C CYS A 528 -31.13 -85.90 -23.59
N SER A 529 -32.44 -85.75 -23.35
CA SER A 529 -33.24 -86.39 -22.28
C SER A 529 -33.20 -85.66 -20.92
N THR A 530 -34.29 -85.24 -20.27
CA THR A 530 -35.73 -85.51 -20.42
C THR A 530 -36.46 -84.61 -19.41
N THR A 531 -37.55 -83.93 -19.79
CA THR A 531 -38.82 -84.03 -19.04
C THR A 531 -39.98 -83.45 -19.85
N LEU A 532 -41.10 -84.15 -19.72
CA LEU A 532 -42.27 -84.18 -20.57
C LEU A 532 -43.35 -83.22 -20.02
N THR A 533 -44.17 -82.67 -20.94
CA THR A 533 -45.61 -82.33 -20.76
C THR A 533 -46.01 -81.05 -20.02
N ALA A 534 -46.63 -80.10 -20.73
CA ALA A 534 -48.09 -79.86 -20.67
C ALA A 534 -48.51 -78.63 -21.51
N MET A 535 -49.53 -78.84 -22.38
CA MET A 535 -50.72 -78.00 -22.66
C MET A 535 -50.58 -76.47 -22.80
N ALA A 536 -51.26 -75.73 -23.69
CA ALA A 536 -52.23 -76.03 -24.74
C ALA A 536 -52.53 -74.71 -25.51
N THR A 537 -52.74 -74.83 -26.82
CA THR A 537 -53.73 -74.12 -27.68
C THR A 537 -53.93 -72.60 -27.68
N ARG A 538 -53.97 -72.07 -28.93
CA ARG A 538 -54.89 -71.04 -29.50
C ARG A 538 -54.67 -69.56 -29.07
N THR A 539 -54.82 -68.50 -29.86
CA THR A 539 -54.99 -68.20 -31.30
C THR A 539 -54.92 -66.67 -31.44
N THR A 540 -54.49 -66.19 -32.61
CA THR A 540 -54.88 -64.93 -33.32
C THR A 540 -54.57 -63.52 -32.77
N ALA A 541 -54.12 -62.68 -33.74
CA ALA A 541 -54.28 -61.23 -33.93
C ALA A 541 -52.96 -60.43 -33.82
N SER A 542 -52.32 -60.02 -34.92
CA SER A 542 -52.66 -58.92 -35.87
C SER A 542 -52.06 -57.55 -35.47
N ARG A 543 -51.26 -56.99 -36.41
CA ARG A 543 -50.71 -55.60 -36.54
C ARG A 543 -49.48 -55.31 -35.66
N ALA A 544 -48.37 -54.71 -36.13
CA ALA A 544 -48.03 -54.10 -37.42
C ALA A 544 -46.49 -54.17 -37.67
N CYS A 545 -46.16 -54.31 -38.96
CA CYS A 545 -44.84 -54.13 -39.60
C CYS A 545 -44.50 -52.62 -39.75
N PRO A 546 -43.36 -52.20 -40.36
CA PRO A 546 -42.09 -52.89 -40.63
C PRO A 546 -40.82 -52.00 -40.48
N ALA A 547 -39.63 -52.61 -40.71
CA ALA A 547 -38.49 -52.08 -41.48
C ALA A 547 -37.77 -50.78 -41.03
N CYS A 548 -36.46 -50.59 -41.18
CA CYS A 548 -35.44 -51.30 -41.93
C CYS A 548 -34.07 -50.83 -41.41
N VAL A 549 -33.16 -51.78 -41.22
CA VAL A 549 -31.80 -51.78 -41.80
C VAL A 549 -30.82 -50.69 -41.34
N LEU A 550 -29.96 -51.09 -40.42
CA LEU A 550 -28.62 -50.53 -40.19
C LEU A 550 -27.60 -51.30 -41.05
N GLN A 551 -26.95 -50.60 -41.97
CA GLN A 551 -25.57 -50.78 -42.47
C GLN A 551 -25.37 -49.86 -43.70
N PRO A 552 -24.15 -49.58 -44.22
CA PRO A 552 -22.83 -50.10 -43.85
C PRO A 552 -21.71 -49.03 -43.78
N CYS A 553 -20.49 -49.44 -43.40
CA CYS A 553 -19.30 -49.06 -44.18
C CYS A 553 -18.16 -50.08 -43.99
N ALA A 554 -17.79 -50.69 -45.11
CA ALA A 554 -16.48 -51.27 -45.41
C ALA A 554 -15.43 -50.13 -45.49
N ALA A 555 -14.11 -50.31 -45.60
CA ALA A 555 -13.30 -51.40 -46.11
C ALA A 555 -11.86 -51.26 -45.56
N CYS A 556 -11.11 -52.37 -45.57
CA CYS A 556 -9.66 -52.39 -45.55
C CYS A 556 -9.08 -51.63 -46.74
N TRP A 557 -7.97 -50.89 -46.54
CA TRP A 557 -6.68 -51.01 -47.24
C TRP A 557 -5.57 -50.62 -46.25
#